data_AF-A0A8S1D7Z1-F1
#
_entry.id   AF-A0A8S1D7Z1-F1
#
_cell.length_a   1.000
_cell.length_b   1.000
_cell.length_c   1.000
_cell.angle_alpha   90.00
_cell.angle_beta   90.00
_cell.angle_gamma   90.00
#
_symmetry.space_group_name_H-M   'P 1'
#
loop_
_entity.id
_entity.type
_entity.pdbx_description
1 polymer ?
#
loop_
_entity_poly.entity_id
_entity_poly.type
_entity_poly.pdbx_seq_one_letter_code
_entity_poly.pdbx_strand_id
1 'polypeptide(L)'
;MSFFTRLLLLSLVLGRGWADGNETCHDERYAKYSNHVMCLEPKSCPEKELKVTETDRQDQQAVLHALNTFRSVIASGRTAVYHPAANMRQLTWDDELAAVAQRLAEQCSQTANFNISIDRFPVGQVIVSEEKYPMSWEMESPPHLMNLTRLLFSHAFDYSYLIKDIPHWRSTPTGDDFSQLIWAESHLVGCGFSLFVDDGSGVHMLVCLFGPKGNVVNASVYVEGEPHCGVSSKNYKGLCTKKAVNRAFEPIPCKDANFSAKYGVMCEPGDHYPQWVASGLLYERMPCDERFWRKMYYFTLTAVLTTLLASVLGSLFYYYQKKLFII
;
A
#
# COMPACT_ATOMS: atom_id res chain seq x y z
N MET A 1 41.55 6.30 -74.04
CA MET A 1 41.53 5.42 -72.85
C MET A 1 40.69 6.10 -71.77
N SER A 2 39.74 5.36 -71.21
CA SER A 2 39.03 5.63 -69.94
C SER A 2 37.87 6.63 -69.93
N PHE A 3 36.70 6.39 -69.33
CA PHE A 3 35.92 5.20 -68.91
C PHE A 3 34.50 5.78 -68.57
N PHE A 4 33.43 5.18 -69.10
CA PHE A 4 32.08 4.97 -68.51
C PHE A 4 31.08 6.12 -68.18
N THR A 5 30.04 6.18 -69.03
CA THR A 5 28.57 6.13 -68.80
C THR A 5 27.90 6.32 -67.41
N ARG A 6 26.87 7.20 -67.43
CA ARG A 6 25.49 7.13 -66.85
C ARG A 6 25.27 6.84 -65.34
N LEU A 7 24.50 7.69 -64.65
CA LEU A 7 23.05 7.51 -64.36
C LEU A 7 22.48 8.68 -63.52
N LEU A 8 21.33 9.19 -63.93
CA LEU A 8 20.44 10.07 -63.16
C LEU A 8 19.58 9.20 -62.23
N LEU A 9 19.55 9.47 -60.92
CA LEU A 9 18.50 9.02 -60.02
C LEU A 9 18.13 10.16 -59.05
N LEU A 10 16.91 10.66 -59.23
CA LEU A 10 16.16 11.42 -58.23
C LEU A 10 15.83 10.49 -57.06
N SER A 11 16.16 10.90 -55.84
CA SER A 11 15.48 10.40 -54.64
C SER A 11 15.13 11.58 -53.74
N LEU A 12 13.85 11.95 -53.78
CA LEU A 12 13.17 12.65 -52.69
C LEU A 12 13.31 11.83 -51.41
N VAL A 13 13.95 12.39 -50.39
CA VAL A 13 13.76 11.93 -49.02
C VAL A 13 13.06 13.05 -48.27
N LEU A 14 11.77 12.80 -48.05
CA LEU A 14 10.85 13.57 -47.25
C LEU A 14 11.36 13.69 -45.80
N GLY A 15 11.04 14.82 -45.17
CA GLY A 15 11.38 15.09 -43.78
C GLY A 15 10.94 13.96 -42.85
N ARG A 16 11.85 13.55 -41.95
CA ARG A 16 11.49 12.74 -40.79
C ARG A 16 10.72 13.62 -39.81
N GLY A 17 9.40 13.65 -39.99
CA GLY A 17 8.48 13.94 -38.90
C GLY A 17 8.68 12.87 -37.82
N TRP A 18 8.87 13.31 -36.59
CA TRP A 18 8.82 12.45 -35.42
C TRP A 18 7.36 12.05 -35.19
N ALA A 19 7.07 10.76 -35.34
CA ALA A 19 5.81 10.15 -34.95
C ALA A 19 6.06 8.65 -34.71
N ASP A 20 6.71 8.31 -33.61
CA ASP A 20 6.70 6.94 -33.09
C ASP A 20 5.35 6.74 -32.38
N GLY A 21 4.42 6.09 -33.08
CA GLY A 21 3.07 5.86 -32.59
C GLY A 21 2.45 4.66 -33.29
N ASN A 22 2.96 3.46 -33.02
CA ASN A 22 2.21 2.21 -33.26
C ASN A 22 2.82 1.00 -32.52
N GLU A 23 2.91 1.05 -31.19
CA GLU A 23 3.02 -0.19 -30.42
C GLU A 23 1.63 -0.82 -30.32
N THR A 24 1.44 -1.94 -31.02
CA THR A 24 0.21 -2.71 -30.96
C THR A 24 0.12 -3.40 -29.59
N CYS A 25 -0.99 -3.21 -28.88
CA CYS A 25 -1.22 -3.84 -27.58
C CYS A 25 -1.15 -5.38 -27.70
N HIS A 26 -0.21 -6.00 -26.99
CA HIS A 26 0.01 -7.45 -27.05
C HIS A 26 -1.12 -8.28 -26.43
N ASP A 27 -1.85 -7.74 -25.45
CA ASP A 27 -3.03 -8.38 -24.86
C ASP A 27 -4.30 -7.80 -25.51
N GLU A 28 -4.87 -8.56 -26.43
CA GLU A 28 -6.05 -8.17 -27.21
C GLU A 28 -7.27 -7.81 -26.33
N ARG A 29 -7.33 -8.31 -25.08
CA ARG A 29 -8.41 -7.96 -24.15
C ARG A 29 -8.43 -6.47 -23.86
N TYR A 30 -7.26 -5.83 -23.84
CA TYR A 30 -7.10 -4.42 -23.52
C TYR A 30 -6.94 -3.53 -24.75
N ALA A 31 -6.69 -4.10 -25.93
CA ALA A 31 -6.50 -3.36 -27.18
C ALA A 31 -7.69 -2.46 -27.57
N LYS A 32 -8.90 -2.76 -27.08
CA LYS A 32 -10.10 -1.94 -27.28
C LYS A 32 -10.11 -0.63 -26.47
N TYR A 33 -9.27 -0.53 -25.44
CA TYR A 33 -9.18 0.63 -24.58
C TYR A 33 -8.05 1.55 -25.06
N SER A 34 -8.36 2.82 -25.31
CA SER A 34 -7.33 3.81 -25.62
C SER A 34 -6.43 4.06 -24.40
N ASN A 35 -5.11 4.10 -24.63
CA ASN A 35 -4.08 4.35 -23.61
C ASN A 35 -4.19 3.43 -22.38
N HIS A 36 -4.51 2.16 -22.61
CA HIS A 36 -4.61 1.18 -21.53
C HIS A 36 -3.24 0.80 -21.00
N VAL A 37 -3.11 0.76 -19.68
CA VAL A 37 -1.82 0.54 -19.02
C VAL A 37 -1.20 -0.81 -19.39
N MET A 38 -2.03 -1.83 -19.60
CA MET A 38 -1.61 -3.16 -20.07
C MET A 38 -1.06 -3.19 -21.51
N CYS A 39 -1.22 -2.11 -22.26
CA CYS A 39 -0.64 -1.94 -23.59
C CYS A 39 0.66 -1.13 -23.57
N LEU A 40 1.15 -0.77 -22.38
CA LEU A 40 2.38 -0.02 -22.18
C LEU A 40 3.46 -0.95 -21.63
N GLU A 41 4.68 -0.82 -22.13
CA GLU A 41 5.84 -1.46 -21.52
C GLU A 41 6.14 -0.84 -20.14
N PRO A 42 6.80 -1.56 -19.22
CA PRO A 42 7.34 -0.98 -18.00
C PRO A 42 8.29 0.16 -18.33
N LYS A 43 8.19 1.29 -17.63
CA LYS A 43 9.04 2.47 -17.90
C LYS A 43 9.88 2.79 -16.66
N SER A 44 11.19 2.88 -16.85
CA SER A 44 12.05 3.58 -15.89
C SER A 44 11.69 5.06 -15.88
N CYS A 45 11.71 5.69 -14.70
CA CYS A 45 11.61 7.14 -14.60
C CYS A 45 12.81 7.80 -15.28
N PRO A 46 12.72 9.08 -15.67
CA PRO A 46 13.93 9.89 -15.85
C PRO A 46 14.79 9.77 -14.58
N GLU A 47 16.05 9.34 -14.74
CA GLU A 47 17.06 9.25 -13.68
C GLU A 47 16.84 8.17 -12.59
N LYS A 48 15.66 7.53 -12.49
CA LYS A 48 15.41 6.41 -11.56
C LYS A 48 15.14 5.09 -12.28
N GLU A 49 15.94 4.07 -11.98
CA GLU A 49 15.81 2.72 -12.50
C GLU A 49 14.71 1.94 -11.74
N LEU A 50 13.86 1.21 -12.48
CA LEU A 50 12.90 0.28 -11.89
C LEU A 50 13.64 -0.97 -11.38
N LYS A 51 13.71 -1.17 -10.07
CA LYS A 51 14.49 -2.26 -9.43
C LYS A 51 13.65 -3.43 -8.94
N VAL A 52 12.43 -3.18 -8.47
CA VAL A 52 11.53 -4.24 -7.96
C VAL A 52 10.16 -4.04 -8.58
N THR A 53 9.61 -5.12 -9.13
CA THR A 53 8.33 -5.15 -9.86
C THR A 53 7.42 -6.27 -9.40
N GLU A 54 7.80 -7.05 -8.38
CA GLU A 54 7.04 -8.24 -8.02
C GLU A 54 6.72 -8.27 -6.53
N THR A 55 5.43 -8.46 -6.23
CA THR A 55 4.96 -8.87 -4.90
C THR A 55 4.82 -10.38 -4.90
N ASP A 56 5.36 -11.04 -3.89
CA ASP A 56 5.16 -12.47 -3.74
C ASP A 56 3.75 -12.78 -3.18
N ARG A 57 3.39 -14.05 -3.15
CA ARG A 57 2.07 -14.47 -2.64
C ARG A 57 1.84 -14.07 -1.18
N GLN A 58 2.90 -14.00 -0.35
CA GLN A 58 2.80 -13.58 1.05
C GLN A 58 2.56 -12.07 1.15
N ASP A 59 3.17 -11.29 0.26
CA ASP A 59 2.98 -9.84 0.16
C ASP A 59 1.52 -9.51 -0.20
N GLN A 60 0.96 -10.22 -1.18
CA GLN A 60 -0.44 -10.10 -1.56
C GLN A 60 -1.38 -10.45 -0.39
N GLN A 61 -1.08 -11.54 0.33
CA GLN A 61 -1.81 -11.90 1.55
C GLN A 61 -1.71 -10.82 2.63
N ALA A 62 -0.53 -10.24 2.83
CA ALA A 62 -0.27 -9.22 3.83
C ALA A 62 -1.13 -7.98 3.58
N VAL A 63 -1.14 -7.49 2.34
CA VAL A 63 -1.95 -6.32 1.92
C VAL A 63 -3.43 -6.62 2.06
N LEU A 64 -3.90 -7.76 1.53
CA LEU A 64 -5.31 -8.15 1.64
C LEU A 64 -5.76 -8.26 3.11
N HIS A 65 -4.91 -8.83 3.96
CA HIS A 65 -5.18 -8.96 5.38
C HIS A 65 -5.27 -7.59 6.04
N ALA A 66 -4.32 -6.70 5.78
CA ALA A 66 -4.31 -5.35 6.33
C ALA A 66 -5.54 -4.52 5.90
N LEU A 67 -5.92 -4.56 4.62
CA LEU A 67 -7.11 -3.87 4.11
C LEU A 67 -8.41 -4.39 4.77
N ASN A 68 -8.56 -5.72 4.87
CA ASN A 68 -9.72 -6.31 5.53
C ASN A 68 -9.74 -6.04 7.04
N THR A 69 -8.58 -6.02 7.67
CA THR A 69 -8.44 -5.67 9.09
C THR A 69 -8.89 -4.25 9.34
N PHE A 70 -8.48 -3.30 8.51
CA PHE A 70 -8.92 -1.91 8.59
C PHE A 70 -10.43 -1.77 8.42
N ARG A 71 -11.00 -2.41 7.39
CA ARG A 71 -12.46 -2.45 7.17
C ARG A 71 -13.20 -3.07 8.36
N SER A 72 -12.65 -4.13 8.96
CA SER A 72 -13.20 -4.85 10.13
C SER A 72 -13.26 -3.96 11.36
N VAL A 73 -12.23 -3.16 11.62
CA VAL A 73 -12.23 -2.19 12.72
C VAL A 73 -13.39 -1.23 12.59
N ILE A 74 -13.54 -0.62 11.41
CA ILE A 74 -14.55 0.40 11.17
C ILE A 74 -15.93 -0.23 11.24
N ALA A 75 -16.14 -1.34 10.53
CA ALA A 75 -17.42 -2.03 10.49
C ALA A 75 -17.89 -2.49 11.88
N SER A 76 -16.97 -2.95 12.73
CA SER A 76 -17.29 -3.43 14.07
C SER A 76 -17.34 -2.33 15.16
N GLY A 77 -17.27 -1.05 14.78
CA GLY A 77 -17.38 0.06 15.73
C GLY A 77 -16.21 0.18 16.70
N ARG A 78 -15.02 -0.31 16.33
CA ARG A 78 -13.82 -0.28 17.18
C ARG A 78 -13.05 1.04 17.10
N THR A 79 -13.54 1.98 16.30
CA THR A 79 -13.04 3.35 16.16
C THR A 79 -13.98 4.33 16.85
N ALA A 80 -13.44 5.37 17.49
CA ALA A 80 -14.25 6.44 18.08
C ALA A 80 -14.74 7.46 17.04
N VAL A 81 -14.16 7.43 15.83
CA VAL A 81 -14.31 8.47 14.82
C VAL A 81 -15.41 8.14 13.81
N TYR A 82 -15.62 6.85 13.52
CA TYR A 82 -16.54 6.40 12.48
C TYR A 82 -17.67 5.53 13.06
N HIS A 83 -18.88 5.72 12.56
CA HIS A 83 -20.01 4.86 12.90
C HIS A 83 -19.77 3.43 12.38
N PRO A 84 -20.28 2.39 13.09
CA PRO A 84 -20.23 1.02 12.58
C PRO A 84 -20.89 0.90 11.21
N ALA A 85 -20.47 -0.09 10.43
CA ALA A 85 -20.96 -0.31 9.07
C ALA A 85 -21.77 -1.61 8.99
N ALA A 86 -23.03 -1.50 8.60
CA ALA A 86 -23.95 -2.62 8.52
C ALA A 86 -23.64 -3.56 7.35
N ASN A 87 -23.08 -3.05 6.24
CA ASN A 87 -22.96 -3.76 4.97
C ASN A 87 -21.52 -3.90 4.43
N MET A 88 -20.50 -3.62 5.24
CA MET A 88 -19.10 -3.61 4.80
C MET A 88 -18.65 -4.99 4.29
N ARG A 89 -18.30 -5.12 3.02
CA ARG A 89 -17.90 -6.41 2.46
C ARG A 89 -16.42 -6.73 2.73
N GLN A 90 -16.13 -8.00 2.96
CA GLN A 90 -14.76 -8.52 2.94
C GLN A 90 -14.22 -8.46 1.51
N LEU A 91 -13.03 -7.92 1.35
CA LEU A 91 -12.26 -7.95 0.12
C LEU A 91 -11.68 -9.35 -0.12
N THR A 92 -11.64 -9.73 -1.39
CA THR A 92 -10.94 -10.92 -1.89
C THR A 92 -9.95 -10.49 -2.97
N TRP A 93 -8.82 -11.19 -3.05
CA TRP A 93 -7.82 -10.88 -4.07
C TRP A 93 -8.34 -11.19 -5.48
N ASP A 94 -8.00 -10.34 -6.43
CA ASP A 94 -8.34 -10.48 -7.83
C ASP A 94 -7.10 -10.32 -8.71
N ASP A 95 -6.73 -11.40 -9.41
CA ASP A 95 -5.48 -11.46 -10.16
C ASP A 95 -5.47 -10.54 -11.40
N GLU A 96 -6.64 -10.28 -12.00
CA GLU A 96 -6.74 -9.35 -13.14
C GLU A 96 -6.52 -7.91 -12.65
N LEU A 97 -7.16 -7.51 -11.54
CA LEU A 97 -6.90 -6.22 -10.92
C LEU A 97 -5.43 -6.09 -10.49
N ALA A 98 -4.83 -7.15 -9.96
CA ALA A 98 -3.43 -7.15 -9.54
C ALA A 98 -2.48 -6.95 -10.73
N ALA A 99 -2.73 -7.63 -11.86
CA ALA A 99 -1.92 -7.46 -13.07
C ALA A 99 -1.99 -6.03 -13.62
N VAL A 100 -3.19 -5.44 -13.67
CA VAL A 100 -3.39 -4.05 -14.11
C VAL A 100 -2.74 -3.06 -13.12
N ALA A 101 -2.88 -3.30 -11.81
CA ALA A 101 -2.27 -2.49 -10.78
C ALA A 101 -0.73 -2.54 -10.84
N GLN A 102 -0.17 -3.71 -11.07
CA GLN A 102 1.27 -3.92 -11.22
C GLN A 102 1.81 -3.17 -12.42
N ARG A 103 1.16 -3.30 -13.59
CA ARG A 103 1.57 -2.56 -14.77
C ARG A 103 1.53 -1.06 -14.58
N LEU A 104 0.56 -0.57 -13.80
CA LEU A 104 0.41 0.84 -13.46
C LEU A 104 1.48 1.34 -12.49
N ALA A 105 1.84 0.55 -11.48
CA ALA A 105 2.95 0.87 -10.58
C ALA A 105 4.28 1.02 -11.35
N GLU A 106 4.42 0.31 -12.47
CA GLU A 106 5.60 0.33 -13.35
C GLU A 106 5.65 1.52 -14.33
N GLN A 107 4.68 2.44 -14.31
CA GLN A 107 4.65 3.58 -15.25
C GLN A 107 5.32 4.86 -14.73
N CYS A 108 5.89 4.84 -13.53
CA CYS A 108 6.54 6.00 -12.91
C CYS A 108 5.71 7.30 -12.97
N SER A 109 4.41 7.21 -12.73
CA SER A 109 3.57 8.40 -12.65
C SER A 109 2.37 8.17 -11.75
N GLN A 110 2.14 9.12 -10.85
CA GLN A 110 0.97 9.16 -9.97
C GLN A 110 -0.18 9.97 -10.56
N THR A 111 0.10 10.79 -11.59
CA THR A 111 -0.83 11.80 -12.11
C THR A 111 -1.17 11.61 -13.58
N ALA A 112 -0.49 10.70 -14.28
CA ALA A 112 -0.79 10.40 -15.67
C ALA A 112 -2.15 9.69 -15.80
N ASN A 113 -2.92 10.10 -16.80
CA ASN A 113 -4.24 9.56 -17.11
C ASN A 113 -4.13 8.25 -17.88
N PHE A 114 -3.76 7.17 -17.19
CA PHE A 114 -3.77 5.81 -17.75
C PHE A 114 -5.18 5.21 -17.69
N ASN A 115 -5.53 4.42 -18.71
CA ASN A 115 -6.75 3.63 -18.68
C ASN A 115 -6.48 2.30 -17.96
N ILE A 116 -7.29 2.02 -16.95
CA ILE A 116 -7.21 0.84 -16.07
C ILE A 116 -8.48 -0.03 -16.14
N SER A 117 -9.28 0.16 -17.19
CA SER A 117 -10.59 -0.47 -17.32
C SER A 117 -10.50 -1.97 -17.57
N ILE A 118 -11.35 -2.73 -16.89
CA ILE A 118 -11.57 -4.15 -17.18
C ILE A 118 -13.04 -4.36 -17.59
N ASP A 119 -13.35 -5.52 -18.15
CA ASP A 119 -14.68 -5.81 -18.71
C ASP A 119 -15.77 -6.02 -17.66
N ARG A 120 -15.37 -6.42 -16.46
CA ARG A 120 -16.30 -6.93 -15.43
C ARG A 120 -17.05 -5.81 -14.71
N PHE A 121 -16.40 -4.67 -14.48
CA PHE A 121 -16.95 -3.54 -13.71
C PHE A 121 -16.03 -2.32 -13.79
N PRO A 122 -16.55 -1.10 -13.47
CA PRO A 122 -15.71 0.07 -13.25
C PRO A 122 -14.71 -0.17 -12.11
N VAL A 123 -13.47 0.31 -12.28
CA VAL A 123 -12.36 0.05 -11.35
C VAL A 123 -12.06 1.29 -10.50
N GLY A 124 -12.01 1.09 -9.18
CA GLY A 124 -11.52 2.08 -8.22
C GLY A 124 -10.01 2.00 -8.09
N GLN A 125 -9.36 3.08 -7.68
CA GLN A 125 -7.91 3.17 -7.61
C GLN A 125 -7.50 3.88 -6.33
N VAL A 126 -6.43 3.38 -5.71
CA VAL A 126 -5.71 4.07 -4.64
C VAL A 126 -4.21 3.93 -4.94
N ILE A 127 -3.46 5.03 -4.89
CA ILE A 127 -2.01 5.06 -5.09
C ILE A 127 -1.37 5.69 -3.87
N VAL A 128 -0.36 5.03 -3.30
CA VAL A 128 0.50 5.63 -2.27
C VAL A 128 1.95 5.46 -2.68
N SER A 129 2.73 6.49 -2.44
CA SER A 129 4.18 6.45 -2.63
C SER A 129 4.92 7.02 -1.43
N GLU A 130 6.12 6.50 -1.19
CA GLU A 130 7.05 7.03 -0.20
C GLU A 130 8.42 7.20 -0.86
N GLU A 131 8.99 8.40 -0.80
CA GLU A 131 10.38 8.66 -1.18
C GLU A 131 11.28 8.53 0.04
N LYS A 132 12.35 7.76 -0.08
CA LYS A 132 13.34 7.52 0.96
C LYS A 132 14.73 7.95 0.49
N TYR A 133 15.48 8.56 1.40
CA TYR A 133 16.88 8.96 1.19
C TYR A 133 17.82 7.98 1.92
N PRO A 134 19.03 7.71 1.40
CA PRO A 134 19.93 6.72 1.98
C PRO A 134 20.48 7.22 3.31
N MET A 135 19.92 6.71 4.39
CA MET A 135 20.68 6.43 5.59
C MET A 135 20.88 4.91 5.63
N SER A 136 21.89 4.46 4.89
CA SER A 136 22.62 3.21 5.11
C SER A 136 21.78 1.89 5.13
N TRP A 137 21.89 1.11 4.06
CA TRP A 137 21.62 -0.35 3.97
C TRP A 137 20.18 -0.89 3.99
N GLU A 138 19.14 -0.06 4.06
CA GLU A 138 17.72 -0.51 4.02
C GLU A 138 16.96 -0.17 2.72
N MET A 139 17.64 0.07 1.60
CA MET A 139 16.94 0.28 0.31
C MET A 139 16.45 -1.01 -0.35
N GLU A 140 17.03 -2.17 -0.01
CA GLU A 140 16.84 -3.44 -0.75
C GLU A 140 16.04 -4.51 0.01
N SER A 141 15.62 -4.26 1.27
CA SER A 141 14.95 -5.28 2.08
C SER A 141 13.43 -5.08 2.09
N PRO A 142 12.60 -6.14 2.16
CA PRO A 142 11.14 -6.02 2.17
C PRO A 142 10.55 -5.89 3.59
N PRO A 143 10.52 -4.68 4.19
CA PRO A 143 9.46 -4.27 5.12
C PRO A 143 8.54 -3.15 4.58
N HIS A 144 8.68 -2.72 3.32
CA HIS A 144 8.03 -1.50 2.82
C HIS A 144 6.54 -1.64 2.53
N LEU A 145 6.06 -2.80 2.06
CA LEU A 145 4.66 -2.95 1.69
C LEU A 145 3.71 -2.70 2.87
N MET A 146 4.12 -3.12 4.07
CA MET A 146 3.35 -2.86 5.29
C MET A 146 3.44 -1.38 5.72
N ASN A 147 4.54 -0.69 5.46
CA ASN A 147 4.65 0.75 5.69
C ASN A 147 3.79 1.56 4.72
N LEU A 148 3.77 1.21 3.43
CA LEU A 148 2.85 1.81 2.46
C LEU A 148 1.39 1.52 2.84
N THR A 149 1.13 0.32 3.35
CA THR A 149 -0.19 -0.04 3.87
C THR A 149 -0.54 0.74 5.14
N ARG A 150 0.44 1.06 6.00
CA ARG A 150 0.25 2.01 7.12
C ARG A 150 -0.04 3.42 6.62
N LEU A 151 0.67 3.89 5.59
CA LEU A 151 0.47 5.21 4.99
C LEU A 151 -0.95 5.35 4.39
N LEU A 152 -1.47 4.30 3.75
CA LEU A 152 -2.86 4.22 3.32
C LEU A 152 -3.84 4.54 4.46
N PHE A 153 -3.52 4.12 5.68
CA PHE A 153 -4.37 4.35 6.85
C PHE A 153 -4.05 5.62 7.62
N SER A 154 -2.80 6.10 7.66
CA SER A 154 -2.49 7.38 8.32
C SER A 154 -3.19 8.54 7.61
N HIS A 155 -3.20 8.55 6.27
CA HIS A 155 -3.94 9.55 5.50
C HIS A 155 -5.44 9.47 5.79
N ALA A 156 -6.00 8.26 5.99
CA ALA A 156 -7.40 8.09 6.35
C ALA A 156 -7.81 8.79 7.67
N PHE A 157 -6.89 8.95 8.63
CA PHE A 157 -7.18 9.61 9.90
C PHE A 157 -7.17 11.13 9.77
N ASP A 158 -6.20 11.68 9.04
CA ASP A 158 -6.05 13.12 8.83
C ASP A 158 -7.29 13.75 8.18
N TYR A 159 -8.06 12.98 7.41
CA TYR A 159 -9.23 13.45 6.67
C TYR A 159 -10.57 12.90 7.19
N SER A 160 -10.56 12.29 8.37
CA SER A 160 -11.76 11.73 9.01
C SER A 160 -12.91 12.74 9.17
N TYR A 161 -12.59 14.01 9.38
CA TYR A 161 -13.55 15.09 9.48
C TYR A 161 -14.28 15.40 8.16
N LEU A 162 -13.68 15.08 7.01
CA LEU A 162 -14.26 15.30 5.68
C LEU A 162 -15.32 14.25 5.32
N ILE A 163 -15.33 13.11 6.00
CA ILE A 163 -16.23 11.99 5.71
C ILE A 163 -17.38 11.90 6.72
N LYS A 164 -17.59 12.90 7.57
CA LYS A 164 -18.72 12.89 8.53
C LYS A 164 -20.10 12.81 7.87
N ASP A 165 -20.21 13.20 6.60
CA ASP A 165 -21.42 13.07 5.79
C ASP A 165 -21.40 11.77 4.95
N ILE A 166 -21.16 10.64 5.61
CA ILE A 166 -21.11 9.28 5.05
C ILE A 166 -22.26 8.94 4.08
N PRO A 167 -23.52 9.41 4.26
CA PRO A 167 -24.59 9.06 3.32
C PRO A 167 -24.45 9.73 1.94
N HIS A 168 -23.64 10.78 1.78
CA HIS A 168 -23.52 11.56 0.54
C HIS A 168 -22.07 11.84 0.19
N TRP A 169 -21.38 10.82 -0.32
CA TRP A 169 -20.00 10.94 -0.75
C TRP A 169 -19.80 12.07 -1.78
N ARG A 170 -18.78 12.91 -1.55
CA ARG A 170 -18.29 13.94 -2.46
C ARG A 170 -16.78 13.85 -2.56
N SER A 171 -16.26 14.02 -3.78
CA SER A 171 -14.81 14.00 -4.01
C SER A 171 -14.13 15.13 -3.25
N THR A 172 -13.02 14.81 -2.62
CA THR A 172 -12.14 15.75 -1.93
C THR A 172 -10.69 15.43 -2.28
N PRO A 173 -9.76 16.39 -2.24
CA PRO A 173 -8.37 16.14 -2.62
C PRO A 173 -7.69 14.96 -1.91
N THR A 174 -8.21 14.54 -0.76
CA THR A 174 -7.56 13.57 0.13
C THR A 174 -8.50 12.50 0.68
N GLY A 175 -9.81 12.64 0.53
CA GLY A 175 -10.78 11.67 1.00
C GLY A 175 -11.08 10.55 0.00
N ASP A 176 -10.77 10.73 -1.29
CA ASP A 176 -11.09 9.75 -2.35
C ASP A 176 -10.36 8.42 -2.10
N ASP A 177 -9.08 8.45 -1.74
CA ASP A 177 -8.34 7.23 -1.42
C ASP A 177 -8.95 6.51 -0.20
N PHE A 178 -9.21 7.25 0.88
CA PHE A 178 -9.75 6.67 2.10
C PHE A 178 -11.15 6.10 1.90
N SER A 179 -12.06 6.87 1.31
CA SER A 179 -13.43 6.41 1.03
C SER A 179 -13.44 5.16 0.13
N GLN A 180 -12.50 5.04 -0.81
CA GLN A 180 -12.34 3.83 -1.62
C GLN A 180 -11.91 2.61 -0.78
N LEU A 181 -10.98 2.78 0.18
CA LEU A 181 -10.55 1.72 1.10
C LEU A 181 -11.72 1.16 1.93
N ILE A 182 -12.65 2.04 2.33
CA ILE A 182 -13.79 1.70 3.18
C ILE A 182 -15.13 1.64 2.43
N TRP A 183 -15.08 1.61 1.10
CA TRP A 183 -16.30 1.52 0.29
C TRP A 183 -16.95 0.14 0.48
N ALA A 184 -18.17 0.10 1.00
CA ALA A 184 -18.81 -1.15 1.44
C ALA A 184 -19.00 -2.16 0.30
N GLU A 185 -19.37 -1.70 -0.89
CA GLU A 185 -19.69 -2.60 -2.02
C GLU A 185 -18.45 -3.20 -2.69
N SER A 186 -17.29 -2.54 -2.55
CA SER A 186 -16.00 -3.05 -3.01
C SER A 186 -15.69 -4.38 -2.28
N HIS A 187 -15.43 -5.42 -3.05
CA HIS A 187 -15.20 -6.78 -2.54
C HIS A 187 -14.08 -7.52 -3.30
N LEU A 188 -13.52 -6.90 -4.33
CA LEU A 188 -12.35 -7.36 -5.05
C LEU A 188 -11.26 -6.31 -4.92
N VAL A 189 -10.03 -6.77 -4.73
CA VAL A 189 -8.85 -5.91 -4.73
C VAL A 189 -7.69 -6.64 -5.38
N GLY A 190 -6.89 -5.93 -6.17
CA GLY A 190 -5.59 -6.40 -6.62
C GLY A 190 -4.61 -5.25 -6.56
N CYS A 191 -3.40 -5.51 -6.06
CA CYS A 191 -2.40 -4.48 -5.87
C CYS A 191 -1.10 -4.82 -6.60
N GLY A 192 -0.38 -3.77 -6.98
CA GLY A 192 0.92 -3.81 -7.62
C GLY A 192 1.91 -2.91 -6.87
N PHE A 193 3.18 -3.28 -6.93
CA PHE A 193 4.26 -2.59 -6.25
C PHE A 193 5.40 -2.28 -7.22
N SER A 194 5.98 -1.10 -7.09
CA SER A 194 7.25 -0.79 -7.76
C SER A 194 8.22 -0.08 -6.83
N LEU A 195 9.50 -0.26 -7.11
CA LEU A 195 10.59 0.50 -6.52
C LEU A 195 11.43 1.14 -7.63
N PHE A 196 11.45 2.46 -7.65
CA PHE A 196 12.31 3.26 -8.53
C PHE A 196 13.48 3.82 -7.72
N VAL A 197 14.72 3.62 -8.15
CA VAL A 197 15.92 4.02 -7.40
C VAL A 197 16.83 4.89 -8.26
N ASP A 198 17.39 5.95 -7.68
CA ASP A 198 18.57 6.67 -8.18
C ASP A 198 19.72 6.65 -7.16
N ASP A 199 20.83 7.32 -7.48
CA ASP A 199 22.05 7.36 -6.66
C ASP A 199 21.85 7.93 -5.24
N GLY A 200 20.71 8.57 -4.96
CA GLY A 200 20.46 9.27 -3.70
C GLY A 200 19.05 9.10 -3.12
N SER A 201 18.18 8.31 -3.74
CA SER A 201 16.78 8.16 -3.31
C SER A 201 16.11 6.91 -3.90
N GLY A 202 15.07 6.44 -3.20
CA GLY A 202 14.22 5.36 -3.65
C GLY A 202 12.75 5.76 -3.49
N VAL A 203 11.95 5.55 -4.53
CA VAL A 203 10.50 5.78 -4.51
C VAL A 203 9.81 4.43 -4.51
N HIS A 204 9.20 4.09 -3.39
CA HIS A 204 8.33 2.94 -3.29
C HIS A 204 6.91 3.35 -3.68
N MET A 205 6.26 2.58 -4.55
CA MET A 205 4.88 2.84 -4.97
C MET A 205 4.02 1.60 -4.75
N LEU A 206 2.85 1.79 -4.14
CA LEU A 206 1.80 0.80 -4.02
C LEU A 206 0.56 1.31 -4.75
N VAL A 207 0.11 0.55 -5.73
CA VAL A 207 -1.14 0.79 -6.46
C VAL A 207 -2.10 -0.32 -6.07
N CYS A 208 -3.31 0.03 -5.60
CA CYS A 208 -4.37 -0.94 -5.35
C CYS A 208 -5.61 -0.57 -6.16
N LEU A 209 -6.10 -1.54 -6.92
CA LEU A 209 -7.32 -1.42 -7.73
C LEU A 209 -8.47 -2.20 -7.08
N PHE A 210 -9.66 -1.59 -7.07
CA PHE A 210 -10.83 -2.09 -6.33
C PHE A 210 -12.02 -2.36 -7.26
N GLY A 211 -12.75 -3.43 -6.94
CA GLY A 211 -13.89 -3.89 -7.70
C GLY A 211 -15.14 -4.16 -6.85
N PRO A 212 -16.32 -3.64 -7.24
CA PRO A 212 -16.50 -2.52 -8.17
C PRO A 212 -15.93 -1.20 -7.59
N LYS A 213 -15.76 -0.19 -8.46
CA LYS A 213 -15.34 1.16 -8.09
C LYS A 213 -16.21 1.76 -6.98
N GLY A 214 -15.55 2.40 -6.02
CA GLY A 214 -16.17 3.23 -5.01
C GLY A 214 -16.27 4.69 -5.43
N ASN A 215 -16.43 5.57 -4.45
CA ASN A 215 -16.42 7.03 -4.63
C ASN A 215 -17.48 7.52 -5.63
N VAL A 216 -18.61 6.82 -5.68
CA VAL A 216 -19.75 7.19 -6.52
C VAL A 216 -20.39 8.43 -5.90
N VAL A 217 -20.44 9.52 -6.66
CA VAL A 217 -20.99 10.81 -6.20
C VAL A 217 -22.41 10.63 -5.67
N ASN A 218 -22.68 11.17 -4.48
CA ASN A 218 -23.94 11.08 -3.75
C ASN A 218 -24.35 9.68 -3.27
N ALA A 219 -23.55 8.63 -3.52
CA ALA A 219 -23.74 7.34 -2.89
C ALA A 219 -23.12 7.34 -1.48
N SER A 220 -23.58 6.44 -0.63
CA SER A 220 -23.02 6.27 0.71
C SER A 220 -21.77 5.40 0.66
N VAL A 221 -20.74 5.77 1.41
CA VAL A 221 -19.51 4.96 1.52
C VAL A 221 -19.83 3.59 2.11
N TYR A 222 -20.66 3.57 3.14
CA TYR A 222 -21.28 2.38 3.71
C TYR A 222 -22.61 2.74 4.36
N VAL A 223 -23.40 1.73 4.72
CA VAL A 223 -24.65 1.91 5.49
C VAL A 223 -24.30 1.92 6.96
N GLU A 224 -24.58 3.01 7.65
CA GLU A 224 -24.37 3.10 9.10
C GLU A 224 -25.27 2.13 9.86
N GLY A 225 -24.71 1.50 10.88
CA GLY A 225 -25.42 0.60 11.77
C GLY A 225 -24.58 -0.61 12.16
N GLU A 226 -25.09 -1.34 13.16
CA GLU A 226 -24.45 -2.59 13.58
C GLU A 226 -24.31 -3.57 12.40
N PRO A 227 -23.20 -4.32 12.31
CA PRO A 227 -22.98 -5.28 11.24
C PRO A 227 -24.18 -6.20 11.01
N HIS A 228 -24.78 -6.11 9.83
CA HIS A 228 -25.96 -6.85 9.44
C HIS A 228 -25.77 -7.47 8.05
N CYS A 229 -25.07 -8.60 8.04
CA CYS A 229 -24.75 -9.34 6.83
C CYS A 229 -25.69 -10.54 6.66
N GLY A 230 -26.02 -10.89 5.41
CA GLY A 230 -26.61 -12.20 5.13
C GLY A 230 -25.67 -13.35 5.51
N VAL A 231 -24.36 -13.18 5.25
CA VAL A 231 -23.30 -14.11 5.70
C VAL A 231 -22.12 -13.32 6.25
N SER A 232 -21.85 -13.46 7.54
CA SER A 232 -20.70 -12.80 8.19
C SER A 232 -19.39 -13.51 7.90
N SER A 233 -18.31 -12.73 7.78
CA SER A 233 -16.95 -13.27 7.72
C SER A 233 -16.60 -13.98 9.01
N LYS A 234 -15.95 -15.14 8.89
CA LYS A 234 -15.42 -15.89 10.05
C LYS A 234 -14.13 -15.28 10.60
N ASN A 235 -13.43 -14.51 9.77
CA ASN A 235 -12.05 -14.09 10.04
C ASN A 235 -11.94 -12.60 10.35
N TYR A 236 -12.93 -11.81 9.91
CA TYR A 236 -12.94 -10.35 10.08
C TYR A 236 -14.28 -9.92 10.65
N LYS A 237 -14.30 -9.56 11.94
CA LYS A 237 -15.52 -9.20 12.66
C LYS A 237 -16.21 -8.01 11.99
N GLY A 238 -17.50 -8.14 11.72
CA GLY A 238 -18.31 -7.07 11.13
C GLY A 238 -18.28 -7.02 9.60
N LEU A 239 -17.46 -7.84 8.93
CA LEU A 239 -17.46 -7.89 7.46
C LEU A 239 -18.45 -8.91 6.90
N CYS A 240 -19.01 -8.60 5.72
CA CYS A 240 -19.95 -9.43 4.97
C CYS A 240 -19.28 -10.23 3.86
N THR A 241 -19.81 -11.41 3.54
CA THR A 241 -19.33 -12.29 2.46
C THR A 241 -20.50 -12.78 1.59
N LYS A 242 -20.28 -13.08 0.30
CA LYS A 242 -21.32 -13.60 -0.61
C LYS A 242 -21.46 -15.14 -0.59
N LYS A 243 -20.38 -15.85 -0.22
CA LYS A 243 -20.30 -17.31 0.02
C LYS A 243 -19.21 -17.55 1.06
N ALA A 244 -19.18 -18.74 1.70
CA ALA A 244 -18.01 -19.16 2.47
C ALA A 244 -16.78 -19.05 1.55
N VAL A 245 -15.86 -18.15 1.87
CA VAL A 245 -14.73 -17.78 1.02
C VAL A 245 -13.92 -19.04 0.68
N ASN A 246 -13.89 -19.44 -0.59
CA ASN A 246 -13.04 -20.53 -1.06
C ASN A 246 -11.58 -20.05 -1.10
N ARG A 247 -10.88 -20.32 0.01
CA ARG A 247 -9.46 -20.69 0.23
C ARG A 247 -8.33 -20.32 -0.76
N ALA A 248 -8.39 -19.24 -1.55
CA ALA A 248 -7.18 -18.78 -2.26
C ALA A 248 -6.18 -18.11 -1.30
N PHE A 249 -6.72 -17.37 -0.31
CA PHE A 249 -5.96 -16.66 0.71
C PHE A 249 -6.65 -16.84 2.06
N GLU A 250 -6.18 -17.82 2.85
CA GLU A 250 -6.56 -17.89 4.27
C GLU A 250 -5.95 -16.69 5.01
N PRO A 251 -6.63 -16.13 6.02
CA PRO A 251 -6.05 -15.07 6.83
C PRO A 251 -4.77 -15.59 7.46
N ILE A 252 -3.73 -14.77 7.43
CA ILE A 252 -2.47 -15.12 8.04
C ILE A 252 -2.69 -15.22 9.55
N PRO A 253 -2.44 -16.39 10.17
CA PRO A 253 -2.58 -16.51 11.61
C PRO A 253 -1.66 -15.49 12.28
N CYS A 254 -2.21 -14.69 13.19
CA CYS A 254 -1.47 -13.69 13.96
C CYS A 254 -0.23 -14.23 14.72
N LYS A 255 -0.10 -15.56 14.86
CA LYS A 255 1.02 -16.25 15.50
C LYS A 255 2.05 -16.80 14.51
N ASP A 256 1.91 -16.52 13.22
CA ASP A 256 2.91 -16.89 12.22
C ASP A 256 4.19 -16.06 12.45
N ALA A 257 5.18 -16.70 13.08
CA ALA A 257 6.44 -16.06 13.42
C ALA A 257 7.21 -15.58 12.18
N ASN A 258 7.05 -16.23 11.03
CA ASN A 258 7.68 -15.81 9.78
C ASN A 258 7.00 -14.55 9.24
N PHE A 259 5.68 -14.47 9.33
CA PHE A 259 4.94 -13.27 8.96
C PHE A 259 5.26 -12.08 9.87
N SER A 260 5.21 -12.29 11.20
CA SER A 260 5.53 -11.25 12.17
C SER A 260 6.97 -10.75 12.03
N ALA A 261 7.92 -11.64 11.72
CA ALA A 261 9.31 -11.28 11.44
C ALA A 261 9.48 -10.51 10.12
N LYS A 262 8.80 -10.92 9.03
CA LYS A 262 8.90 -10.28 7.71
C LYS A 262 8.28 -8.87 7.71
N TYR A 263 7.11 -8.69 8.32
CA TYR A 263 6.33 -7.46 8.19
C TYR A 263 6.29 -6.58 9.46
N GLY A 264 7.01 -6.95 10.52
CA GLY A 264 7.05 -6.19 11.78
C GLY A 264 5.66 -6.02 12.40
N VAL A 265 4.84 -7.07 12.34
CA VAL A 265 3.47 -7.10 12.87
C VAL A 265 3.48 -7.81 14.23
N MET A 266 3.41 -7.05 15.32
CA MET A 266 3.14 -7.58 16.65
C MET A 266 1.63 -7.78 16.81
N CYS A 267 1.24 -9.00 17.15
CA CYS A 267 -0.15 -9.37 17.45
C CYS A 267 -0.28 -9.65 18.95
N GLU A 268 -1.30 -9.10 19.62
CA GLU A 268 -1.58 -9.44 21.01
C GLU A 268 -2.50 -10.67 21.13
N PRO A 269 -2.38 -11.47 22.21
CA PRO A 269 -3.26 -12.61 22.43
C PRO A 269 -4.70 -12.14 22.69
N GLY A 270 -5.63 -12.48 21.79
CA GLY A 270 -7.08 -12.36 22.03
C GLY A 270 -7.84 -11.39 21.14
N ASP A 271 -7.16 -10.54 20.36
CA ASP A 271 -7.82 -9.68 19.36
C ASP A 271 -6.92 -9.49 18.12
N HIS A 272 -7.43 -9.90 16.97
CA HIS A 272 -6.71 -10.05 15.70
C HIS A 272 -6.49 -8.72 14.96
N TYR A 273 -5.60 -7.85 15.45
CA TYR A 273 -5.20 -6.63 14.73
C TYR A 273 -3.69 -6.39 14.88
N PRO A 274 -2.99 -5.98 13.81
CA PRO A 274 -1.64 -5.44 13.91
C PRO A 274 -1.61 -4.27 14.90
N GLN A 275 -0.65 -4.24 15.82
CA GLN A 275 -0.54 -3.18 16.85
C GLN A 275 -0.64 -1.76 16.30
N TRP A 276 -0.19 -1.47 15.07
CA TRP A 276 -0.29 -0.12 14.48
C TRP A 276 -1.70 0.24 14.00
N VAL A 277 -2.53 -0.74 13.61
CA VAL A 277 -3.97 -0.52 13.40
C VAL A 277 -4.55 -0.07 14.73
N ALA A 278 -4.24 -0.78 15.82
CA ALA A 278 -4.67 -0.43 17.16
C ALA A 278 -4.09 0.90 17.65
N SER A 279 -2.82 1.22 17.40
CA SER A 279 -2.16 2.45 17.89
C SER A 279 -2.69 3.72 17.21
N GLY A 280 -3.03 3.67 15.92
CA GLY A 280 -3.75 4.77 15.25
C GLY A 280 -5.19 4.95 15.77
N LEU A 281 -5.84 3.85 16.17
CA LEU A 281 -7.20 3.85 16.72
C LEU A 281 -7.28 4.14 18.23
N LEU A 282 -6.21 3.85 18.98
CA LEU A 282 -6.10 4.02 20.43
C LEU A 282 -5.50 5.37 20.82
N TYR A 283 -4.89 6.10 19.88
CA TYR A 283 -4.36 7.43 20.16
C TYR A 283 -5.45 8.37 20.70
N GLU A 284 -6.71 8.19 20.29
CA GLU A 284 -7.87 8.94 20.81
C GLU A 284 -8.66 8.21 21.91
N ARG A 285 -8.26 6.99 22.28
CA ARG A 285 -8.86 6.25 23.41
C ARG A 285 -8.00 6.27 24.66
N MET A 286 -6.87 6.98 24.67
CA MET A 286 -6.15 7.24 25.91
C MET A 286 -6.96 8.25 26.73
N PRO A 287 -7.57 7.86 27.87
CA PRO A 287 -7.97 8.86 28.83
C PRO A 287 -6.72 9.66 29.19
N CYS A 288 -6.85 10.97 29.35
CA CYS A 288 -5.82 11.84 29.91
C CYS A 288 -5.48 11.38 31.35
N ASP A 289 -4.77 10.27 31.54
CA ASP A 289 -4.28 9.80 32.83
C ASP A 289 -2.76 9.97 32.87
N GLU A 290 -2.35 11.06 33.52
CA GLU A 290 -0.99 11.44 33.94
C GLU A 290 -0.13 10.26 34.43
N ARG A 291 -0.75 9.20 34.99
CA ARG A 291 -0.03 8.03 35.50
C ARG A 291 0.62 7.17 34.42
N PHE A 292 0.09 7.15 33.19
CA PHE A 292 0.66 6.38 32.09
C PHE A 292 1.94 7.01 31.54
N TRP A 293 1.94 8.34 31.33
CA TRP A 293 3.13 9.09 30.88
C TRP A 293 4.27 9.03 31.88
N ARG A 294 3.98 9.08 33.19
CA ARG A 294 5.02 8.87 34.21
C ARG A 294 5.67 7.50 34.08
N LYS A 295 4.88 6.43 33.91
CA LYS A 295 5.44 5.08 33.75
C LYS A 295 6.30 4.95 32.49
N MET A 296 5.87 5.54 31.38
CA MET A 296 6.63 5.50 30.13
C MET A 296 7.91 6.34 30.22
N TYR A 297 7.84 7.52 30.83
CA TYR A 297 9.00 8.38 31.11
C TYR A 297 10.02 7.69 32.03
N TYR A 298 9.58 7.05 33.10
CA TYR A 298 10.48 6.31 33.98
C TYR A 298 11.10 5.08 33.29
N PHE A 299 10.36 4.41 32.41
CA PHE A 299 10.90 3.27 31.64
C PHE A 299 11.95 3.70 30.62
N THR A 300 11.74 4.84 29.95
CA THR A 300 12.76 5.42 29.05
C THR A 300 13.97 5.95 29.83
N LEU A 301 13.75 6.56 31.00
CA LEU A 301 14.83 7.11 31.83
C LEU A 301 15.71 5.99 32.41
N THR A 302 15.11 4.88 32.86
CA THR A 302 15.88 3.72 33.35
C THR A 302 16.65 3.04 32.22
N ALA A 303 16.08 2.91 31.03
CA ALA A 303 16.78 2.35 29.86
C ALA A 303 17.96 3.22 29.40
N VAL A 304 17.82 4.55 29.45
CA VAL A 304 18.91 5.49 29.14
C VAL A 304 19.99 5.46 30.23
N LEU A 305 19.61 5.36 31.51
CA LEU A 305 20.57 5.28 32.61
C LEU A 305 21.36 3.96 32.60
N THR A 306 20.72 2.83 32.28
CA THR A 306 21.42 1.53 32.22
C THR A 306 22.38 1.44 31.04
N THR A 307 22.02 2.01 29.89
CA THR A 307 22.92 2.09 28.72
C THR A 307 24.11 3.01 28.98
N LEU A 308 23.89 4.16 29.63
CA LEU A 308 24.98 5.05 30.05
C LEU A 308 25.91 4.36 31.08
N LEU A 309 25.35 3.69 32.10
CA LEU A 309 26.15 2.93 33.07
C LEU A 309 26.98 1.81 32.41
N ALA A 310 26.40 1.07 31.46
CA ALA A 310 27.11 0.04 30.72
C ALA A 310 28.28 0.61 29.91
N SER A 311 28.08 1.78 29.28
CA SER A 311 29.15 2.45 28.51
C SER A 311 30.29 2.95 29.40
N VAL A 312 29.98 3.49 30.59
CA VAL A 312 30.97 3.97 31.56
C VAL A 312 31.75 2.81 32.17
N LEU A 313 31.07 1.72 32.57
CA LEU A 313 31.71 0.53 33.10
C LEU A 313 32.58 -0.18 32.05
N GLY A 314 32.13 -0.24 30.79
CA GLY A 314 32.93 -0.76 29.68
C GLY A 314 34.19 0.07 29.43
N SER A 315 34.08 1.40 29.49
CA SER A 315 35.21 2.32 29.33
C SER A 315 36.22 2.22 30.49
N LEU A 316 35.73 2.07 31.73
CA LEU A 316 36.57 1.83 32.90
C LEU A 316 37.28 0.47 32.81
N PHE A 317 36.56 -0.59 32.45
CA PHE A 317 37.14 -1.92 32.27
C PHE A 317 38.25 -1.92 31.21
N TYR A 318 38.03 -1.25 30.08
CA TYR A 318 39.04 -1.08 29.03
C TYR A 318 40.26 -0.27 29.52
N TYR A 319 40.05 0.79 30.30
CA TYR A 319 41.13 1.60 30.88
C TYR A 319 41.99 0.78 31.87
N TYR A 320 41.38 -0.06 32.71
CA TYR A 320 42.11 -0.93 33.65
C TYR A 320 42.84 -2.08 32.92
N GLN A 321 42.25 -2.66 31.89
CA GLN A 321 42.92 -3.65 31.02
C GLN A 321 44.18 -3.07 30.36
N LYS A 322 44.13 -1.83 29.85
CA LYS A 322 45.32 -1.16 29.28
C LYS A 322 46.42 -0.87 30.29
N LYS A 323 46.07 -0.59 31.56
CA LYS A 323 47.08 -0.36 32.62
C LYS A 323 47.75 -1.65 33.11
N LEU A 324 47.07 -2.80 33.01
CA LEU A 324 47.63 -4.11 33.39
C LEU A 324 48.64 -4.68 32.38
N PHE A 325 48.68 -4.16 31.15
CA PHE A 325 49.63 -4.57 30.09
C PHE A 325 50.88 -3.69 29.98
N ILE A 326 51.11 -2.74 30.90
CA ILE A 326 52.28 -1.83 30.93
C ILE A 326 53.16 -2.10 32.17
N ILE A 327 53.22 -3.36 32.65
CA ILE A 327 54.18 -3.78 33.69
C ILE A 327 55.01 -4.94 33.17
#